data_AF-A0A0D6L246-F1
#
_entry.id   AF-A0A0D6L246-F1
#
_cell.length_a   1.000
_cell.length_b   1.000
_cell.length_c   1.000
_cell.angle_alpha   90.00
_cell.angle_beta   90.00
_cell.angle_gamma   90.00
#
_symmetry.space_group_name_H-M   'P 1'
#
loop_
_entity.id
_entity.type
_entity.pdbx_description
1 polymer ?
#
loop_
_entity_poly.entity_id
_entity_poly.type
_entity_poly.pdbx_seq_one_letter_code
_entity_poly.pdbx_strand_id
1 'polypeptide(L)'
;MAIPTILTYLTHAIAHANQLLTTIPNAFSPHQFSNPANPKIHYDTTGPEIWQDTDGDIAVLIVGVGTGGTLTGAGSYLKQQNPHLQIIAVEPANSAVLSGKSAGEHNLQGIGAGFIPDVLRVDFIDEIFTVSETQAYETGRQLAQAEGILSGISTGAMVYAGLQIGKRSQLSKLRSIAVKLMPSYPKILN
;
A
#
# COMPACT_ATOMS: atom_id res chain seq x y z
N MET A 1 -31.66 -11.51 4.60
CA MET A 1 -30.44 -11.72 5.40
C MET A 1 -29.35 -10.89 4.74
N ALA A 2 -28.82 -9.86 5.40
CA ALA A 2 -27.74 -9.07 4.82
C ALA A 2 -26.45 -9.91 4.80
N ILE A 3 -25.78 -10.00 3.66
CA ILE A 3 -24.48 -10.66 3.54
C ILE A 3 -23.47 -9.84 4.36
N PRO A 4 -22.73 -10.42 5.31
CA PRO A 4 -21.76 -9.67 6.10
C PRO A 4 -20.69 -9.07 5.18
N THR A 5 -20.41 -7.78 5.37
CA THR A 5 -19.36 -7.06 4.63
C THR A 5 -17.97 -7.56 5.04
N ILE A 6 -16.95 -7.35 4.20
CA ILE A 6 -15.55 -7.72 4.50
C ILE A 6 -15.08 -7.13 5.84
N LEU A 7 -15.49 -5.90 6.16
CA LEU A 7 -15.14 -5.23 7.42
C LEU A 7 -15.74 -5.94 8.65
N THR A 8 -16.96 -6.46 8.50
CA THR A 8 -17.63 -7.27 9.53
C THR A 8 -16.87 -8.58 9.78
N TYR A 9 -16.42 -9.27 8.73
CA TYR A 9 -15.60 -10.48 8.88
C TYR A 9 -14.26 -10.21 9.56
N LEU A 10 -13.56 -9.14 9.17
CA LEU A 10 -12.27 -8.78 9.77
C LEU A 10 -12.41 -8.50 11.27
N THR A 11 -13.45 -7.75 11.66
CA THR A 11 -13.71 -7.44 13.08
C THR A 11 -13.95 -8.70 13.89
N HIS A 12 -14.76 -9.64 13.38
CA HIS A 12 -14.99 -10.92 14.05
C HIS A 12 -13.73 -11.79 14.11
N ALA A 13 -12.93 -11.82 13.05
CA ALA A 13 -11.66 -12.55 13.03
C ALA A 13 -10.66 -11.99 14.06
N ILE A 14 -10.57 -10.67 14.20
CA ILE A 14 -9.75 -10.01 15.22
C ILE A 14 -10.25 -10.35 16.62
N ALA A 15 -11.57 -10.29 16.85
CA ALA A 15 -12.15 -10.64 18.15
C ALA A 15 -11.86 -12.10 18.53
N HIS A 16 -12.03 -13.02 17.58
CA HIS A 16 -11.71 -14.44 17.78
C HIS A 16 -10.21 -14.66 18.01
N ALA A 17 -9.32 -14.01 17.26
CA ALA A 17 -7.89 -14.08 17.49
C ALA A 17 -7.52 -13.59 18.90
N ASN A 18 -8.12 -12.49 19.36
CA ASN A 18 -7.92 -11.98 20.72
C ASN A 18 -8.41 -12.96 21.80
N GLN A 19 -9.52 -13.67 21.56
CA GLN A 19 -9.97 -14.74 22.46
C GLN A 19 -8.99 -15.92 22.48
N LEU A 20 -8.41 -16.30 21.34
CA LEU A 20 -7.42 -17.38 21.30
C LEU A 20 -6.16 -17.01 22.09
N LEU A 21 -5.74 -15.75 22.07
CA LEU A 21 -4.60 -15.26 22.87
C LEU A 21 -4.81 -15.40 24.39
N THR A 22 -6.06 -15.36 24.87
CA THR A 22 -6.34 -15.52 26.31
C THR A 22 -6.49 -16.98 26.74
N THR A 23 -6.72 -17.89 25.78
CA THR A 23 -7.07 -19.29 26.05
C THR A 23 -5.95 -20.28 25.71
N ILE A 24 -5.07 -19.95 24.78
CA ILE A 24 -3.95 -20.80 24.36
C ILE A 24 -2.66 -20.34 25.06
N PRO A 25 -2.05 -21.18 25.91
CA PRO A 25 -0.76 -20.86 26.53
C PRO A 25 0.32 -20.58 25.49
N ASN A 26 1.13 -19.54 25.74
CA ASN A 26 2.22 -19.09 24.85
C ASN A 26 1.78 -18.67 23.44
N ALA A 27 0.48 -18.40 23.22
CA ALA A 27 0.04 -17.84 21.95
C ALA A 27 0.60 -16.44 21.73
N PHE A 28 0.96 -16.15 20.48
CA PHE A 28 1.53 -14.88 20.06
C PHE A 28 0.75 -14.35 18.85
N SER A 29 0.43 -13.06 18.89
CA SER A 29 -0.15 -12.34 17.75
C SER A 29 0.82 -11.27 17.28
N PRO A 30 1.16 -11.22 15.98
CA PRO A 30 2.12 -10.26 15.45
C PRO A 30 1.56 -8.83 15.31
N HIS A 31 0.24 -8.64 15.38
CA HIS A 31 -0.44 -7.32 15.33
C HIS A 31 0.08 -6.36 14.23
N GLN A 32 0.02 -6.77 12.96
CA GLN A 32 0.64 -6.05 11.84
C GLN A 32 0.26 -4.56 11.69
N PHE A 33 -0.91 -4.14 12.17
CA PHE A 33 -1.39 -2.75 12.07
C PHE A 33 -0.85 -1.82 13.16
N SER A 34 -0.29 -2.38 14.24
CA SER A 34 0.23 -1.61 15.39
C SER A 34 1.67 -1.98 15.79
N ASN A 35 2.21 -3.10 15.29
CA ASN A 35 3.55 -3.56 15.64
C ASN A 35 4.64 -2.72 14.96
N PRO A 36 5.53 -2.03 15.72
CA PRO A 36 6.57 -1.17 15.15
C PRO A 36 7.63 -1.95 14.35
N ALA A 37 7.72 -3.27 14.48
CA ALA A 37 8.58 -4.10 13.64
C ALA A 37 8.20 -4.01 12.15
N ASN A 38 6.93 -3.76 11.84
CA ASN A 38 6.42 -3.62 10.47
C ASN A 38 7.06 -2.41 9.74
N PRO A 39 6.91 -1.15 10.20
CA PRO A 39 7.62 -0.05 9.57
C PRO A 39 9.14 -0.15 9.74
N LYS A 40 9.64 -0.68 10.86
CA LYS A 40 11.08 -0.78 11.11
C LYS A 40 11.81 -1.58 10.03
N ILE A 41 11.28 -2.72 9.59
CA ILE A 41 11.98 -3.52 8.56
C ILE A 41 12.08 -2.76 7.24
N HIS A 42 11.06 -1.99 6.87
CA HIS A 42 11.10 -1.16 5.66
C HIS A 42 12.06 0.04 5.78
N TYR A 43 12.29 0.54 6.99
CA TYR A 43 13.34 1.53 7.24
C TYR A 43 14.74 0.93 7.10
N ASP A 44 14.93 -0.27 7.66
CA ASP A 44 16.23 -0.93 7.71
C ASP A 44 16.63 -1.56 6.36
N THR A 45 15.67 -1.91 5.49
CA THR A 45 15.94 -2.61 4.22
C THR A 45 15.33 -1.91 3.00
N THR A 46 14.00 -1.84 2.90
CA THR A 46 13.32 -1.37 1.68
C THR A 46 13.68 0.07 1.29
N GLY A 47 13.80 0.98 2.27
CA GLY A 47 14.26 2.35 2.04
C GLY A 47 15.69 2.41 1.49
N PRO A 48 16.68 1.80 2.19
CA PRO A 48 18.05 1.67 1.70
C PRO A 48 18.18 1.05 0.30
N GLU A 49 17.45 -0.02 0.02
CA GLU A 49 17.43 -0.69 -1.29
C GLU A 49 16.98 0.28 -2.38
N ILE A 50 15.84 0.95 -2.20
CA ILE A 50 15.33 1.95 -3.15
C ILE A 50 16.34 3.08 -3.36
N TRP A 51 16.96 3.57 -2.29
CA TRP A 51 17.94 4.65 -2.37
C TRP A 51 19.17 4.24 -3.19
N GLN A 52 19.70 3.04 -2.93
CA GLN A 52 20.85 2.50 -3.62
C GLN A 52 20.54 2.22 -5.09
N ASP A 53 19.42 1.55 -5.39
CA ASP A 53 19.05 1.16 -6.76
C ASP A 53 18.66 2.34 -7.65
N THR A 54 18.37 3.50 -7.04
CA THR A 54 18.10 4.76 -7.76
C THR A 54 19.30 5.70 -7.76
N ASP A 55 20.48 5.26 -7.31
CA ASP A 55 21.68 6.09 -7.17
C ASP A 55 21.43 7.41 -6.39
N GLY A 56 20.47 7.41 -5.46
CA GLY A 56 20.03 8.59 -4.71
C GLY A 56 19.16 9.59 -5.48
N ASP A 57 18.77 9.30 -6.72
CA ASP A 57 18.01 10.20 -7.59
C ASP A 57 16.47 10.02 -7.51
N ILE A 58 15.97 9.23 -6.54
CA ILE A 58 14.53 9.10 -6.31
C ILE A 58 13.87 10.43 -5.91
N ALA A 59 12.83 10.79 -6.66
CA ALA A 59 12.07 12.01 -6.41
C ALA A 59 10.65 11.76 -5.89
N VAL A 60 10.04 10.64 -6.27
CA VAL A 60 8.68 10.29 -5.86
C VAL A 60 8.62 8.82 -5.44
N LEU A 61 8.04 8.56 -4.27
CA LEU A 61 7.69 7.24 -3.78
C LEU A 61 6.16 7.06 -3.82
N ILE A 62 5.68 6.09 -4.60
CA ILE A 62 4.25 5.77 -4.73
C ILE A 62 3.96 4.46 -4.00
N VAL A 63 3.09 4.50 -2.99
CA VAL A 63 2.81 3.35 -2.12
C VAL A 63 1.32 3.18 -1.87
N GLY A 64 0.85 1.96 -2.08
CA GLY A 64 -0.49 1.53 -1.70
C GLY A 64 -0.57 1.29 -0.20
N VAL A 65 -1.54 1.90 0.46
CA VAL A 65 -1.65 1.84 1.92
C VAL A 65 -2.57 0.69 2.35
N GLY A 66 -1.96 -0.41 2.79
CA GLY A 66 -2.60 -1.47 3.57
C GLY A 66 -2.39 -1.24 5.06
N THR A 67 -1.32 -1.82 5.63
CA THR A 67 -0.89 -1.52 7.01
C THR A 67 -0.22 -0.15 7.14
N GLY A 68 0.32 0.41 6.05
CA GLY A 68 1.10 1.65 6.09
C GLY A 68 2.58 1.48 6.41
N GLY A 69 3.03 0.28 6.79
CA GLY A 69 4.42 0.04 7.20
C GLY A 69 5.46 0.40 6.15
N THR A 70 5.23 0.11 4.87
CA THR A 70 6.17 0.49 3.79
C THR A 70 6.27 2.01 3.63
N LEU A 71 5.14 2.71 3.66
CA LEU A 71 5.10 4.17 3.58
C LEU A 71 5.87 4.78 4.75
N THR A 72 5.55 4.35 5.98
CA THR A 72 6.19 4.86 7.18
C THR A 72 7.68 4.54 7.21
N GLY A 73 8.07 3.29 7.00
CA GLY A 73 9.45 2.82 7.14
C GLY A 73 10.37 3.33 6.04
N ALA A 74 10.07 2.95 4.79
CA ALA A 74 10.88 3.36 3.65
C ALA A 74 10.82 4.89 3.46
N GLY A 75 9.63 5.49 3.64
CA GLY A 75 9.46 6.94 3.57
C GLY A 75 10.27 7.69 4.63
N SER A 76 10.35 7.18 5.88
CA SER A 76 11.22 7.75 6.92
C SER A 76 12.67 7.78 6.47
N TYR A 77 13.19 6.65 5.98
CA TYR A 77 14.58 6.55 5.55
C TYR A 77 14.85 7.49 4.38
N LEU A 78 14.02 7.42 3.35
CA LEU A 78 14.22 8.19 2.12
C LEU A 78 14.07 9.69 2.35
N LYS A 79 13.15 10.16 3.22
CA LYS A 79 13.05 11.59 3.60
C LYS A 79 14.27 12.07 4.40
N GLN A 80 15.00 11.20 5.10
CA GLN A 80 16.27 11.57 5.73
C GLN A 80 17.38 11.77 4.69
N GLN A 81 17.40 10.96 3.64
CA GLN A 81 18.38 11.09 2.56
C GLN A 81 18.05 12.26 1.61
N ASN A 82 16.77 12.42 1.29
CA ASN A 82 16.24 13.49 0.44
C ASN A 82 14.99 14.12 1.08
N PRO A 83 15.13 15.25 1.80
CA PRO A 83 13.99 15.95 2.41
C PRO A 83 12.94 16.45 1.41
N HIS A 84 13.28 16.54 0.11
CA HIS A 84 12.38 16.96 -0.96
C HIS A 84 11.61 15.81 -1.60
N LEU A 85 11.83 14.56 -1.16
CA LEU A 85 11.09 13.40 -1.63
C LEU A 85 9.58 13.61 -1.43
N GLN A 86 8.82 13.41 -2.50
CA GLN A 86 7.37 13.34 -2.44
C GLN A 86 6.92 11.90 -2.18
N ILE A 87 6.01 11.72 -1.23
CA ILE A 87 5.37 10.45 -0.95
C ILE A 87 3.89 10.54 -1.31
N ILE A 88 3.48 9.67 -2.23
CA ILE A 88 2.10 9.60 -2.72
C ILE A 88 1.47 8.31 -2.22
N ALA A 89 0.46 8.46 -1.36
CA ALA A 89 -0.33 7.36 -0.83
C ALA A 89 -1.45 7.01 -1.83
N VAL A 90 -1.56 5.73 -2.19
CA VAL A 90 -2.62 5.25 -3.07
C VAL A 90 -3.66 4.48 -2.27
N GLU A 91 -4.93 4.82 -2.47
CA GLU A 91 -6.07 4.16 -1.82
C GLU A 91 -7.25 3.90 -2.79
N PRO A 92 -8.18 2.99 -2.46
CA PRO A 92 -9.34 2.71 -3.29
C PRO A 92 -10.32 3.90 -3.31
N ALA A 93 -10.80 4.28 -4.50
CA ALA A 93 -11.78 5.35 -4.64
C ALA A 93 -13.09 5.11 -3.86
N ASN A 94 -13.49 3.83 -3.73
CA ASN A 94 -14.69 3.41 -3.00
C ASN A 94 -14.48 3.28 -1.48
N SER A 95 -13.24 3.40 -0.98
CA SER A 95 -12.89 3.28 0.45
C SER A 95 -11.77 4.27 0.81
N ALA A 96 -12.00 5.54 0.47
CA ALA A 96 -10.99 6.60 0.51
C ALA A 96 -10.86 7.24 1.90
N VAL A 97 -10.48 6.41 2.88
CA VAL A 97 -10.41 6.80 4.31
C VAL A 97 -9.31 7.83 4.57
N LEU A 98 -8.16 7.73 3.90
CA LEU A 98 -7.09 8.72 4.03
C LEU A 98 -7.55 10.09 3.48
N SER A 99 -8.39 10.09 2.44
CA SER A 99 -9.04 11.29 1.91
C SER A 99 -10.20 11.82 2.78
N GLY A 100 -10.43 11.25 3.97
CA GLY A 100 -11.49 11.66 4.88
C GLY A 100 -12.90 11.17 4.51
N LYS A 101 -13.04 10.22 3.58
CA LYS A 101 -14.32 9.60 3.26
C LYS A 101 -14.56 8.35 4.11
N SER A 102 -15.81 7.90 4.15
CA SER A 102 -16.17 6.66 4.84
C SER A 102 -15.50 5.44 4.18
N ALA A 103 -15.22 4.42 4.99
CA ALA A 103 -14.84 3.11 4.48
C ALA A 103 -15.97 2.53 3.61
N GLY A 104 -15.59 1.86 2.52
CA GLY A 104 -16.53 1.20 1.62
C GLY A 104 -15.95 -0.08 1.04
N GLU A 105 -16.79 -0.82 0.31
CA GLU A 105 -16.38 -2.08 -0.29
C GLU A 105 -15.53 -1.85 -1.55
N HIS A 106 -14.45 -2.65 -1.66
CA HIS A 106 -13.62 -2.67 -2.85
C HIS A 106 -12.87 -4.01 -3.01
N ASN A 107 -12.35 -4.25 -4.21
CA ASN A 107 -11.61 -5.44 -4.62
C ASN A 107 -10.11 -5.20 -4.79
N LEU A 108 -9.60 -3.99 -4.50
CA LEU A 108 -8.17 -3.70 -4.47
C LEU A 108 -7.45 -4.38 -3.28
N GLN A 109 -7.24 -5.69 -3.38
CA GLN A 109 -6.67 -6.51 -2.31
C GLN A 109 -5.26 -6.04 -1.91
N GLY A 110 -5.02 -5.95 -0.60
CA GLY A 110 -3.74 -5.57 0.00
C GLY A 110 -3.63 -4.08 0.37
N ILE A 111 -4.59 -3.24 -0.01
CA ILE A 111 -4.67 -1.82 0.35
C ILE A 111 -6.07 -1.47 0.85
N GLY A 112 -6.28 -0.27 1.38
CA GLY A 112 -7.61 0.24 1.74
C GLY A 112 -8.23 -0.50 2.93
N ALA A 113 -7.54 -0.57 4.07
CA ALA A 113 -7.99 -1.34 5.23
C ALA A 113 -9.35 -0.90 5.84
N GLY A 114 -9.90 0.24 5.41
CA GLY A 114 -11.15 0.79 5.95
C GLY A 114 -10.98 1.56 7.27
N PHE A 115 -9.73 1.77 7.69
CA PHE A 115 -9.34 2.58 8.85
C PHE A 115 -7.90 3.06 8.66
N ILE A 116 -7.46 4.00 9.50
CA ILE A 116 -6.06 4.49 9.53
C ILE A 116 -5.27 3.60 10.51
N PRO A 117 -4.27 2.82 10.06
CA PRO A 117 -3.47 1.97 10.95
C PRO A 117 -2.55 2.76 11.89
N ASP A 118 -2.32 2.25 13.10
CA ASP A 118 -1.46 2.90 14.10
C ASP A 118 0.00 3.09 13.62
N VAL A 119 0.50 2.16 12.80
CA VAL A 119 1.87 2.26 12.24
C VAL A 119 1.99 3.25 11.08
N LEU A 120 0.89 3.79 10.56
CA LEU A 120 0.92 4.72 9.42
C LEU A 120 1.26 6.15 9.87
N ARG A 121 2.30 6.74 9.26
CA ARG A 121 2.64 8.15 9.42
C ARG A 121 1.96 8.99 8.34
N VAL A 122 0.74 9.44 8.66
CA VAL A 122 -0.08 10.28 7.77
C VAL A 122 0.61 11.61 7.45
N ASP A 123 1.40 12.13 8.38
CA ASP A 123 2.16 13.37 8.23
C ASP A 123 3.29 13.30 7.19
N PHE A 124 3.65 12.09 6.72
CA PHE A 124 4.59 11.93 5.62
C PHE A 124 3.93 11.96 4.24
N ILE A 125 2.60 11.94 4.17
CA ILE A 125 1.88 11.87 2.90
C ILE A 125 1.80 13.28 2.32
N ASP A 126 2.43 13.46 1.15
CA ASP A 126 2.39 14.73 0.41
C ASP A 126 1.15 14.80 -0.50
N GLU A 127 0.71 13.66 -1.03
CA GLU A 127 -0.50 13.54 -1.86
C GLU A 127 -1.20 12.20 -1.63
N ILE A 128 -2.53 12.20 -1.70
CA ILE A 128 -3.34 10.97 -1.75
C ILE A 128 -3.92 10.82 -3.15
N PHE A 129 -3.69 9.68 -3.79
CA PHE A 129 -4.18 9.36 -5.13
C PHE A 129 -5.19 8.22 -5.06
N THR A 130 -6.44 8.48 -5.42
CA THR A 130 -7.49 7.46 -5.42
C THR A 130 -7.51 6.68 -6.73
N VAL A 131 -7.65 5.36 -6.68
CA VAL A 131 -7.76 4.50 -7.87
C VAL A 131 -9.03 3.67 -7.83
N SER A 132 -9.72 3.56 -8.96
CA SER A 132 -10.88 2.66 -9.12
C SER A 132 -10.44 1.24 -9.46
N GLU A 133 -11.30 0.26 -9.18
CA GLU A 133 -11.04 -1.14 -9.53
C GLU A 133 -10.85 -1.34 -11.03
N THR A 134 -11.67 -0.68 -11.85
CA THR A 134 -11.55 -0.73 -13.31
C THR A 134 -10.19 -0.25 -13.78
N GLN A 135 -9.72 0.89 -13.27
CA GLN A 135 -8.40 1.45 -13.61
C GLN A 135 -7.27 0.49 -13.22
N ALA A 136 -7.34 -0.09 -12.02
CA ALA A 136 -6.35 -1.04 -11.53
C ALA A 136 -6.33 -2.33 -12.37
N TYR A 137 -7.52 -2.88 -12.67
CA TYR A 137 -7.65 -4.12 -13.42
C TYR A 137 -7.19 -3.98 -14.87
N GLU A 138 -7.61 -2.92 -15.55
CA GLU A 138 -7.20 -2.63 -16.93
C GLU A 138 -5.68 -2.43 -17.02
N THR A 139 -5.11 -1.67 -16.08
CA THR A 139 -3.66 -1.42 -16.05
C THR A 139 -2.88 -2.70 -15.74
N GLY A 140 -3.35 -3.53 -14.80
CA GLY A 140 -2.72 -4.82 -14.50
C GLY A 140 -2.72 -5.77 -15.71
N ARG A 141 -3.80 -5.79 -16.51
CA ARG A 141 -3.85 -6.56 -17.75
C ARG A 141 -2.90 -6.01 -18.81
N GLN A 142 -2.84 -4.70 -18.98
CA GLN A 142 -1.89 -4.06 -19.90
C GLN A 142 -0.44 -4.36 -19.49
N LEU A 143 -0.13 -4.29 -18.20
CA LEU A 143 1.20 -4.62 -17.67
C LEU A 143 1.61 -6.06 -18.00
N ALA A 144 0.70 -7.02 -17.87
CA ALA A 144 0.97 -8.40 -18.27
C ALA A 144 1.14 -8.57 -19.79
N GLN A 145 0.36 -7.84 -20.60
CA GLN A 145 0.39 -7.95 -22.06
C GLN A 145 1.59 -7.25 -22.70
N ALA A 146 1.96 -6.06 -22.21
CA ALA A 146 3.01 -5.23 -22.78
C ALA A 146 4.39 -5.55 -22.20
N GLU A 147 4.46 -5.79 -20.88
CA GLU A 147 5.74 -5.93 -20.17
C GLU A 147 5.99 -7.37 -19.67
N GLY A 148 5.04 -8.30 -19.87
CA GLY A 148 5.15 -9.69 -19.39
C GLY A 148 5.08 -9.84 -17.87
N ILE A 149 4.67 -8.79 -17.13
CA ILE A 149 4.63 -8.79 -15.67
C ILE A 149 3.23 -9.17 -15.19
N LEU A 150 3.07 -10.43 -14.77
CA LEU A 150 1.83 -10.92 -14.14
C LEU A 150 1.80 -10.54 -12.64
N SER A 151 0.89 -9.67 -12.25
CA SER A 151 0.84 -9.09 -10.89
C SER A 151 -0.56 -9.04 -10.29
N GLY A 152 -0.65 -8.75 -8.98
CA GLY A 152 -1.93 -8.59 -8.29
C GLY A 152 -2.63 -7.26 -8.62
N ILE A 153 -3.93 -7.17 -8.32
CA ILE A 153 -4.74 -5.98 -8.65
C ILE A 153 -4.22 -4.69 -7.99
N SER A 154 -3.64 -4.75 -6.79
CA SER A 154 -3.03 -3.60 -6.14
C SER A 154 -1.80 -3.09 -6.90
N THR A 155 -1.03 -3.96 -7.56
CA THR A 155 0.04 -3.53 -8.47
C THR A 155 -0.50 -2.75 -9.65
N GLY A 156 -1.59 -3.21 -10.26
CA GLY A 156 -2.28 -2.47 -11.31
C GLY A 156 -2.69 -1.06 -10.84
N ALA A 157 -3.16 -0.93 -9.60
CA ALA A 157 -3.47 0.37 -9.02
C ALA A 157 -2.23 1.27 -8.85
N MET A 158 -1.11 0.71 -8.36
CA MET A 158 0.13 1.46 -8.18
C MET A 158 0.73 1.92 -9.51
N VAL A 159 0.75 1.03 -10.50
CA VAL A 159 1.25 1.34 -11.85
C VAL A 159 0.34 2.37 -12.51
N TYR A 160 -0.98 2.27 -12.35
CA TYR A 160 -1.90 3.29 -12.87
C TYR A 160 -1.58 4.66 -12.28
N ALA A 161 -1.46 4.77 -10.95
CA ALA A 161 -1.08 6.01 -10.29
C ALA A 161 0.27 6.53 -10.82
N GLY A 162 1.29 5.67 -10.88
CA GLY A 162 2.60 6.01 -11.42
C GLY A 162 2.57 6.56 -12.84
N LEU A 163 1.77 5.95 -13.73
CA LEU A 163 1.58 6.42 -15.09
C LEU A 163 0.87 7.78 -15.15
N GLN A 164 -0.12 8.04 -14.30
CA GLN A 164 -0.79 9.35 -14.25
C GLN A 164 0.11 10.44 -13.68
N ILE A 165 0.89 10.10 -12.65
CA ILE A 165 1.83 11.00 -12.00
C ILE A 165 2.99 11.34 -12.95
N GLY A 166 3.57 10.34 -13.61
CA GLY A 166 4.66 10.53 -14.58
C GLY A 166 4.29 11.38 -15.80
N LYS A 167 3.00 11.48 -16.15
CA LYS A 167 2.50 12.38 -17.21
C LYS A 167 2.48 13.86 -16.82
N ARG A 168 2.63 14.20 -15.55
CA ARG A 168 2.56 15.60 -15.08
C ARG A 168 3.82 16.35 -15.54
N SER A 169 3.63 17.51 -16.16
CA SER A 169 4.71 18.32 -16.76
C SER A 169 5.80 18.77 -15.77
N GLN A 170 5.46 18.84 -14.48
CA GLN A 170 6.39 19.18 -13.39
C GLN A 170 7.31 18.01 -13.04
N LEU A 171 6.88 16.77 -13.32
CA LEU A 171 7.59 15.54 -12.99
C LEU A 171 8.29 14.93 -14.21
N SER A 172 8.03 15.42 -15.43
CA SER A 172 8.65 14.93 -16.66
C SER A 172 10.17 15.15 -16.73
N LYS A 173 10.73 15.96 -15.82
CA LYS A 173 12.17 16.19 -15.65
C LYS A 173 12.78 15.44 -14.45
N LEU A 174 11.96 14.79 -13.63
CA LEU A 174 12.44 14.01 -12.49
C LEU A 174 12.96 12.67 -12.98
N ARG A 175 14.04 12.19 -12.35
CA ARG A 175 14.82 11.06 -12.85
C ARG A 175 14.29 9.70 -12.44
N SER A 176 13.58 9.57 -11.31
CA SER A 176 13.08 8.27 -10.85
C SER A 176 11.81 8.35 -10.00
N ILE A 177 10.85 7.47 -10.34
CA ILE A 177 9.62 7.21 -9.58
C ILE A 177 9.67 5.74 -9.14
N ALA A 178 9.64 5.49 -7.83
CA ALA A 178 9.54 4.14 -7.31
C ALA A 178 8.08 3.75 -7.06
N VAL A 179 7.69 2.59 -7.56
CA VAL A 179 6.33 2.04 -7.44
C VAL A 179 6.40 0.70 -6.74
N LYS A 180 5.75 0.57 -5.58
CA LYS A 180 5.68 -0.71 -4.88
C LYS A 180 4.80 -1.70 -5.65
N LEU A 181 5.40 -2.74 -6.22
CA LEU A 181 4.66 -3.86 -6.79
C LEU A 181 4.33 -4.87 -5.68
N MET A 182 3.08 -5.32 -5.64
CA MET A 182 2.60 -6.40 -4.77
C MET A 182 2.41 -7.69 -5.59
N PRO A 183 2.88 -8.83 -5.08
CA PRO A 183 2.75 -10.09 -5.80
C PRO A 183 1.27 -10.43 -6.02
N SER A 184 0.97 -11.08 -7.15
CA SER A 184 -0.28 -11.81 -7.31
C SER A 184 -0.26 -13.00 -6.37
N TYR A 185 -1.29 -13.15 -5.55
CA TYR A 185 -1.65 -14.49 -5.09
C TYR A 185 -2.39 -15.13 -6.24
N PRO A 186 -1.88 -16.22 -6.86
CA PRO A 186 -2.75 -17.03 -7.68
C PRO A 186 -3.86 -17.51 -6.74
N LYS A 187 -5.09 -17.03 -6.94
CA LYS A 187 -6.21 -17.93 -6.69
C LYS A 187 -5.91 -19.10 -7.61
N ILE A 188 -5.44 -20.20 -7.04
CA ILE A 188 -5.47 -21.49 -7.72
C ILE A 188 -6.93 -21.60 -8.15
N LEU A 189 -7.15 -21.46 -9.46
CA LEU A 189 -8.45 -21.64 -10.10
C LEU A 189 -8.78 -23.12 -9.89
N ASN A 190 -9.47 -23.42 -8.79
CA ASN A 190 -10.18 -24.67 -8.59
C ASN A 190 -11.66 -24.41 -8.85
#